data_AF-A0A6J7Q4T1-F1
#
_entry.id   AF-A0A6J7Q4T1-F1
#
_cell.length_a   1.000
_cell.length_b   1.000
_cell.length_c   1.000
_cell.angle_alpha   90.00
_cell.angle_beta   90.00
_cell.angle_gamma   90.00
#
_symmetry.space_group_name_H-M   'P 1'
#
loop_
_entity.id
_entity.type
_entity.pdbx_description
1 polymer ?
#
loop_
_entity_poly.entity_id
_entity_poly.type
_entity_poly.pdbx_seq_one_letter_code
_entity_poly.pdbx_strand_id
1 'polypeptide(L)'
;MISALATLLPAVDREFLDGARGREMAAALRWSVAQGIWGWFDDDVAFTQDWGFGLGSVSAPLWLYQGSDDLMVPFAHGRWLASALPDATPNLIEGHGHLSMAGDCLASGLADLRMAMTGETPDLLAPN
;
A
#
# COMPACT_ATOMS: atom_id res chain seq x y z
N MET A 1 5.95 -6.27 17.54
CA MET A 1 5.12 -5.59 16.53
C MET A 1 3.69 -6.11 16.57
N ILE A 2 3.44 -7.39 16.27
CA ILE A 2 2.09 -7.97 16.19
C ILE A 2 1.22 -7.63 17.41
N SER A 3 1.70 -7.85 18.64
CA SER A 3 0.95 -7.51 19.86
C SER A 3 0.59 -6.02 19.98
N ALA A 4 1.51 -5.12 19.60
CA ALA A 4 1.30 -3.68 19.68
C ALA A 4 0.28 -3.15 18.66
N LEU A 5 0.03 -3.90 17.57
CA LEU A 5 -0.89 -3.54 16.50
C LEU A 5 -2.04 -4.55 16.39
N ALA A 6 -2.35 -5.29 17.46
CA ALA A 6 -3.26 -6.44 17.39
C ALA A 6 -4.66 -6.10 16.84
N THR A 7 -5.16 -4.88 17.10
CA THR A 7 -6.46 -4.40 16.62
C THR A 7 -6.45 -3.89 15.18
N LEU A 8 -5.26 -3.71 14.59
CA LEU A 8 -5.05 -3.20 13.23
C LEU A 8 -4.53 -4.27 12.27
N LEU A 9 -4.26 -5.48 12.75
CA LEU A 9 -3.71 -6.57 11.95
C LEU A 9 -4.75 -7.69 11.77
N PRO A 10 -5.41 -7.79 10.60
CA PRO A 10 -6.18 -8.98 10.24
C PRO A 10 -5.29 -10.23 10.22
N ALA A 11 -5.89 -11.41 10.17
CA ALA A 11 -5.14 -12.68 10.21
C ALA A 11 -4.05 -12.75 9.13
N VAL A 12 -4.37 -12.33 7.90
CA VAL A 12 -3.45 -12.31 6.76
C VAL A 12 -2.21 -11.43 7.01
N ASP A 13 -2.35 -10.29 7.67
CA ASP A 13 -1.22 -9.40 7.98
C ASP A 13 -0.39 -9.92 9.16
N ARG A 14 -1.00 -10.66 10.09
CA ARG A 14 -0.25 -11.33 11.18
C ARG A 14 0.61 -12.45 10.62
N GLU A 15 0.07 -13.24 9.70
CA GLU A 15 0.82 -14.27 8.97
C GLU A 15 1.93 -13.63 8.13
N PHE A 16 1.63 -12.55 7.42
CA PHE A 16 2.62 -11.79 6.67
C PHE A 16 3.76 -11.30 7.55
N LEU A 17 3.47 -10.82 8.76
CA LEU A 17 4.47 -10.36 9.72
C LEU A 17 5.17 -11.49 10.50
N ASP A 18 4.94 -12.76 10.20
CA ASP A 18 5.58 -13.82 10.95
C ASP A 18 7.11 -13.89 10.73
N GLY A 19 7.83 -14.44 11.71
CA GLY A 19 9.24 -14.76 11.58
C GLY A 19 10.18 -13.55 11.42
N ALA A 20 11.13 -13.67 10.48
CA ALA A 20 12.19 -12.67 10.27
C ALA A 20 11.65 -11.33 9.77
N ARG A 21 10.68 -11.38 8.85
CA ARG A 21 10.05 -10.21 8.25
C ARG A 21 9.43 -9.28 9.29
N GLY A 22 8.66 -9.81 10.23
CA GLY A 22 8.11 -8.98 11.32
C GLY A 22 9.17 -8.39 12.24
N ARG A 23 10.29 -9.09 12.46
CA ARG A 23 11.41 -8.56 13.26
C ARG A 23 12.13 -7.42 12.54
N GLU A 24 12.38 -7.57 11.25
CA GLU A 24 13.00 -6.56 10.39
C GLU A 24 12.12 -5.32 10.27
N MET A 25 10.84 -5.49 9.98
CA MET A 25 9.87 -4.38 9.95
C MET A 25 9.81 -3.66 11.30
N ALA A 26 9.78 -4.41 12.41
CA ALA A 26 9.80 -3.81 13.74
C ALA A 26 11.11 -3.05 14.01
N ALA A 27 12.25 -3.52 13.50
CA ALA A 27 13.54 -2.83 13.62
C ALA A 27 13.57 -1.55 12.78
N ALA A 28 13.08 -1.60 11.54
CA ALA A 28 12.95 -0.44 10.67
C ALA A 28 12.05 0.64 11.27
N LEU A 29 10.88 0.27 11.82
CA LEU A 29 9.98 1.21 12.50
C LEU A 29 10.59 1.82 13.76
N ARG A 30 11.35 1.05 14.55
CA ARG A 30 12.09 1.63 15.69
C ARG A 30 13.17 2.60 15.24
N TRP A 31 13.84 2.28 14.13
CA TRP A 31 14.89 3.12 13.57
C TRP A 31 14.33 4.42 12.99
N SER A 32 13.18 4.39 12.31
CA SER A 32 12.59 5.56 11.67
C SER A 32 12.25 6.68 12.66
N VAL A 33 11.91 6.33 13.91
CA VAL A 33 11.59 7.29 14.98
C VAL A 33 12.73 7.48 15.99
N ALA A 34 13.90 6.89 15.76
CA ALA A 34 15.01 6.91 16.73
C ALA A 34 15.57 8.31 17.00
N GLN A 35 15.41 9.24 16.05
CA GLN A 35 15.82 10.64 16.17
C GLN A 35 14.66 11.57 16.58
N GLY A 36 13.51 11.01 16.96
CA GLY A 36 12.29 11.74 17.32
C GLY A 36 11.16 11.54 16.32
N ILE A 37 10.02 12.15 16.63
CA ILE A 37 8.77 11.97 15.87
C ILE A 37 8.57 12.99 14.74
N TRP A 38 9.49 13.94 14.55
CA TRP A 38 9.23 15.10 13.69
C TRP A 38 8.92 14.72 12.24
N GLY A 39 9.54 13.67 11.69
CA GLY A 39 9.18 13.17 10.36
C GLY A 39 7.75 12.64 10.29
N TRP A 40 7.30 11.89 11.31
CA TRP A 40 5.92 11.45 11.41
C TRP A 40 4.98 12.66 11.58
N PHE A 41 5.33 13.61 12.44
CA PHE A 41 4.55 14.83 12.60
C PHE A 41 4.36 15.57 11.26
N ASP A 42 5.41 15.68 10.45
CA ASP A 42 5.33 16.30 9.13
C ASP A 42 4.40 15.50 8.18
N ASP A 43 4.45 14.16 8.21
CA ASP A 43 3.53 13.30 7.46
C ASP A 43 2.06 13.51 7.89
N ASP A 44 1.79 13.58 9.19
CA ASP A 44 0.44 13.82 9.74
C ASP A 44 -0.08 15.20 9.33
N VAL A 45 0.76 16.23 9.33
CA VAL A 45 0.39 17.56 8.83
C VAL A 45 0.11 17.49 7.33
N ALA A 46 0.93 16.80 6.54
CA ALA A 46 0.75 16.68 5.09
C ALA A 46 -0.60 16.04 4.73
N PHE A 47 -1.08 15.05 5.50
CA PHE A 47 -2.41 14.44 5.28
C PHE A 47 -3.59 15.41 5.42
N THR A 48 -3.40 16.55 6.10
CA THR A 48 -4.44 17.56 6.29
C THR A 48 -4.43 18.67 5.24
N GLN A 49 -3.43 18.68 4.37
CA GLN A 49 -3.27 19.72 3.35
C GLN A 49 -3.80 19.25 1.99
N ASP A 50 -4.19 20.21 1.15
CA ASP A 50 -4.54 19.93 -0.23
C ASP A 50 -3.32 19.38 -0.99
N TRP A 51 -3.55 18.40 -1.87
CA TRP A 51 -2.48 17.76 -2.65
C TRP A 51 -1.87 18.68 -3.72
N GLY A 52 -2.39 19.90 -3.88
CA GLY A 52 -1.99 20.84 -4.93
C GLY A 52 -2.56 20.52 -6.32
N PHE A 53 -3.34 19.45 -6.45
CA PHE A 53 -4.08 19.09 -7.67
C PHE A 53 -5.39 18.37 -7.30
N GLY A 54 -6.35 18.35 -8.24
CA GLY A 54 -7.59 17.60 -8.08
C GLY A 54 -7.44 16.17 -8.63
N LEU A 55 -8.09 15.19 -8.00
CA LEU A 55 -8.01 13.79 -8.46
C LEU A 55 -8.40 13.62 -9.94
N GLY A 56 -9.41 14.36 -10.40
CA GLY A 56 -9.83 14.34 -11.80
C GLY A 56 -8.83 14.94 -12.81
N SER A 57 -7.75 15.60 -12.34
CA SER A 57 -6.68 16.07 -13.22
C SER A 57 -5.52 15.07 -13.37
N VAL A 58 -5.58 13.91 -12.71
CA VAL A 58 -4.57 12.85 -12.87
C VAL A 58 -4.81 12.13 -14.18
N SER A 59 -3.88 12.27 -15.13
CA SER A 59 -3.93 11.62 -16.46
C SER A 59 -2.79 10.64 -16.71
N ALA A 60 -1.89 10.45 -15.74
CA ALA A 60 -0.83 9.46 -15.82
C ALA A 60 -1.41 8.06 -15.59
N PRO A 61 -0.84 7.00 -16.21
CA PRO A 61 -1.21 5.63 -15.87
C PRO A 61 -1.09 5.39 -14.36
N LEU A 62 -2.18 4.94 -13.75
CA LEU A 62 -2.29 4.77 -12.31
C LEU A 62 -2.97 3.45 -11.98
N TRP A 63 -2.34 2.67 -11.08
CA TRP A 63 -2.91 1.45 -10.52
C TRP A 63 -3.17 1.66 -9.04
N LEU A 64 -4.41 1.41 -8.63
CA LEU A 64 -4.82 1.55 -7.24
C LEU A 64 -5.00 0.18 -6.61
N TYR A 65 -4.16 -0.16 -5.64
CA TYR A 65 -4.27 -1.41 -4.90
C TYR A 65 -4.92 -1.18 -3.53
N GLN A 66 -5.95 -1.96 -3.19
CA GLN A 66 -6.57 -1.95 -1.86
C GLN A 66 -7.11 -3.34 -1.51
N GLY A 67 -6.83 -3.80 -0.29
CA GLY A 67 -7.29 -5.07 0.24
C GLY A 67 -8.62 -4.93 0.98
N SER A 68 -9.49 -5.93 0.89
CA SER A 68 -10.80 -5.93 1.57
C SER A 68 -10.69 -6.02 3.10
N ASP A 69 -9.61 -6.62 3.59
CA ASP A 69 -9.39 -6.94 5.01
C ASP A 69 -8.46 -5.93 5.68
N ASP A 70 -8.09 -4.86 4.97
CA ASP A 70 -7.30 -3.76 5.53
C ASP A 70 -8.05 -3.10 6.70
N LEU A 71 -7.50 -3.27 7.91
CA LEU A 71 -8.03 -2.69 9.15
C LEU A 71 -7.37 -1.35 9.50
N MET A 72 -6.39 -0.89 8.73
CA MET A 72 -5.75 0.42 8.86
C MET A 72 -6.42 1.47 7.96
N VAL A 73 -6.78 1.09 6.74
CA VAL A 73 -7.50 1.94 5.78
C VAL A 73 -8.77 1.22 5.33
N PRO A 74 -9.98 1.76 5.61
CA PRO A 74 -11.22 1.11 5.22
C PRO A 74 -11.31 0.86 3.71
N PHE A 75 -11.77 -0.32 3.30
CA PHE A 75 -11.96 -0.69 1.89
C PHE A 75 -12.84 0.31 1.10
N ALA A 76 -13.73 1.03 1.79
CA ALA A 76 -14.53 2.10 1.21
C ALA A 76 -13.69 3.27 0.66
N HIS A 77 -12.52 3.56 1.25
CA HIS A 77 -11.62 4.62 0.77
C HIS A 77 -11.02 4.24 -0.59
N GLY A 78 -10.60 2.98 -0.78
CA GLY A 78 -10.13 2.51 -2.08
C GLY A 78 -11.21 2.59 -3.16
N ARG A 79 -12.46 2.23 -2.84
CA ARG A 79 -13.59 2.39 -3.77
C ARG A 79 -13.88 3.86 -4.12
N TRP A 80 -13.86 4.73 -3.11
CA TRP A 80 -14.05 6.16 -3.33
C TRP A 80 -12.95 6.75 -4.21
N LEU A 81 -11.68 6.43 -3.91
CA LEU A 81 -10.54 6.93 -4.66
C LEU A 81 -10.55 6.44 -6.11
N ALA A 82 -10.90 5.16 -6.34
CA ALA A 82 -11.10 4.62 -7.68
C ALA A 82 -12.19 5.40 -8.46
N SER A 83 -13.30 5.75 -7.80
CA SER A 83 -14.38 6.52 -8.45
C SER A 83 -14.01 7.97 -8.76
N ALA A 84 -13.05 8.54 -8.03
CA ALA A 84 -12.59 9.91 -8.19
C ALA A 84 -11.42 10.06 -9.17
N LEU A 85 -10.81 8.94 -9.60
CA LEU A 85 -9.70 8.89 -10.55
C LEU A 85 -10.18 8.23 -11.86
N PRO A 86 -10.56 9.02 -12.89
CA PRO A 86 -11.21 8.50 -14.09
C PRO A 86 -10.39 7.45 -14.86
N ASP A 87 -9.07 7.62 -14.88
CA ASP A 87 -8.14 6.80 -15.66
C ASP A 87 -7.41 5.74 -14.80
N ALA A 88 -7.83 5.55 -13.55
CA ALA A 88 -7.23 4.55 -12.67
C ALA A 88 -7.61 3.13 -13.07
N THR A 89 -6.67 2.19 -12.93
CA THR A 89 -6.93 0.76 -12.93
C THR A 89 -7.06 0.27 -11.48
N PRO A 90 -8.28 0.02 -10.97
CA PRO A 90 -8.48 -0.43 -9.60
C PRO A 90 -8.21 -1.94 -9.46
N ASN A 91 -7.29 -2.27 -8.56
CA ASN A 91 -6.98 -3.61 -8.05
C ASN A 91 -7.51 -3.72 -6.62
N LEU A 92 -8.82 -3.95 -6.48
CA LEU A 92 -9.49 -4.12 -5.20
C LEU A 92 -9.53 -5.61 -4.84
N ILE A 93 -8.61 -6.07 -3.99
CA ILE A 93 -8.29 -7.50 -3.83
C ILE A 93 -8.91 -8.05 -2.55
N GLU A 94 -9.72 -9.09 -2.68
CA GLU A 94 -10.34 -9.78 -1.55
C GLU A 94 -9.30 -10.51 -0.69
N GLY A 95 -9.48 -10.47 0.63
CA GLY A 95 -8.68 -11.22 1.61
C GLY A 95 -7.30 -10.64 1.92
N HIS A 96 -6.86 -9.58 1.25
CA HIS A 96 -5.61 -8.88 1.60
C HIS A 96 -5.84 -7.82 2.66
N GLY A 97 -4.89 -7.70 3.59
CA GLY A 97 -4.78 -6.62 4.57
C GLY A 97 -3.82 -5.51 4.11
N HIS A 98 -3.50 -4.59 5.01
CA HIS A 98 -2.64 -3.43 4.73
C HIS A 98 -1.21 -3.85 4.37
N LEU A 99 -0.68 -4.84 5.10
CA LEU A 99 0.73 -5.23 5.00
C LEU A 99 0.97 -6.35 4.01
N SER A 100 0.07 -7.34 3.97
CA SER A 100 0.13 -8.46 3.02
C SER A 100 0.09 -7.99 1.58
N MET A 101 -0.75 -7.00 1.27
CA MET A 101 -0.80 -6.38 -0.06
C MET A 101 0.54 -5.77 -0.49
N ALA A 102 1.26 -5.12 0.42
CA ALA A 102 2.54 -4.49 0.10
C ALA A 102 3.64 -5.51 -0.27
N GLY A 103 3.55 -6.75 0.20
CA GLY A 103 4.48 -7.80 -0.25
C GLY A 103 3.98 -8.55 -1.48
N ASP A 104 2.72 -8.95 -1.47
CA ASP A 104 2.17 -9.88 -2.46
C ASP A 104 1.81 -9.18 -3.78
N CYS A 105 1.49 -7.89 -3.73
CA CYS A 105 1.06 -7.11 -4.90
C CYS A 105 2.15 -6.19 -5.46
N LEU A 106 3.26 -6.00 -4.75
CA LEU A 106 4.33 -5.09 -5.19
C LEU A 106 4.94 -5.51 -6.53
N ALA A 107 5.16 -6.81 -6.72
CA ALA A 107 5.70 -7.32 -7.98
C ALA A 107 4.76 -7.02 -9.15
N SER A 108 3.45 -7.27 -8.98
CA SER A 108 2.42 -6.94 -9.98
C SER A 108 2.36 -5.44 -10.25
N GLY A 109 2.35 -4.60 -9.20
CA GLY A 109 2.32 -3.14 -9.35
C GLY A 109 3.56 -2.58 -10.05
N LEU A 110 4.75 -3.13 -9.78
CA LEU A 110 5.97 -2.75 -10.50
C LEU A 110 5.98 -3.23 -11.95
N ALA A 111 5.40 -4.40 -12.21
CA ALA A 111 5.27 -4.96 -13.55
C ALA A 111 4.29 -4.12 -14.40
N ASP A 112 3.16 -3.72 -13.82
CA ASP A 112 2.20 -2.77 -14.40
C ASP A 112 2.86 -1.44 -14.73
N LEU A 113 3.59 -0.86 -13.78
CA LEU A 113 4.33 0.39 -13.97
C LEU A 113 5.35 0.26 -15.10
N ARG A 114 6.12 -0.83 -15.14
CA ARG A 114 7.09 -1.10 -16.21
C ARG A 114 6.41 -1.16 -17.56
N MET A 115 5.31 -1.90 -17.69
CA MET A 115 4.53 -1.99 -18.92
C MET A 115 4.06 -0.61 -19.38
N ALA A 116 3.58 0.23 -18.47
CA ALA A 116 3.19 1.61 -18.76
C ALA A 116 4.32 2.45 -19.36
N MET A 117 5.53 2.27 -18.82
CA MET A 117 6.70 3.06 -19.17
C MET A 117 7.38 2.60 -20.45
N THR A 118 7.37 1.29 -20.75
CA THR A 118 8.14 0.71 -21.86
C THR A 118 7.29 0.13 -22.98
N GLY A 119 6.01 -0.13 -22.75
CA GLY A 119 5.12 -0.85 -23.68
C GLY A 119 5.38 -2.36 -23.73
N GLU A 120 6.26 -2.91 -22.87
CA GLU A 120 6.53 -4.34 -22.79
C GLU A 120 5.60 -5.03 -21.78
N THR A 121 4.85 -6.05 -22.20
CA THR A 121 4.08 -6.90 -21.27
C THR A 121 5.03 -7.77 -20.44
N PRO A 122 4.88 -7.82 -19.10
CA PRO A 122 5.70 -8.67 -18.23
C PRO A 122 5.44 -10.16 -18.50
N ASP A 123 6.50 -10.96 -18.53
CA ASP A 123 6.38 -12.43 -18.56
C ASP A 123 6.00 -12.94 -17.16
N LEU A 124 4.69 -12.97 -16.89
CA LEU A 124 4.12 -13.44 -15.62
C LEU A 124 4.19 -14.97 -15.43
N LEU A 125 4.82 -15.71 -16.36
CA LEU A 125 4.93 -17.18 -16.33
C LEU A 125 6.34 -17.70 -16.01
N ALA A 126 7.31 -16.83 -15.69
CA ALA A 126 8.60 -17.29 -15.19
C ALA A 126 8.47 -17.76 -13.72
N PRO A 127 8.71 -19.05 -13.40
CA PRO A 127 8.67 -19.50 -12.02
C PRO A 127 9.82 -18.90 -11.21
N ASN A 128 9.52 -18.48 -9.98
CA ASN A 128 10.49 -18.13 -8.94
C ASN A 128 11.32 -19.35 -8.52
#